data_AF-A0AAP2MLL6-F1
#
_entry.id   AF-A0AAP2MLL6-F1
#
_cell.length_a   1.000
_cell.length_b   1.000
_cell.length_c   1.000
_cell.angle_alpha   90.00
_cell.angle_beta   90.00
_cell.angle_gamma   90.00
#
_symmetry.space_group_name_H-M   'P 1'
#
loop_
_entity.id
_entity.type
_entity.pdbx_description
1 polymer ?
#
loop_
_entity_poly.entity_id
_entity_poly.type
_entity_poly.pdbx_seq_one_letter_code
_entity_poly.pdbx_strand_id
1 'polypeptide(L)'
;MTELSTPTDHVDYEGFEIHVVPGTAPGNAMRYTYTGYVCHPGANPALPGHAVPFHADGEESFASVDEAVHEAVHVGKSIVDGTHPDLSVLSLVTHGY
;
A
#
# COMPACT_ATOMS: atom_id res chain seq x y z
N MET A 1 -17.53 -0.29 -22.68
CA MET A 1 -16.90 -1.33 -21.85
C MET A 1 -16.77 -0.69 -20.49
N THR A 2 -17.64 -1.06 -19.55
CA THR A 2 -17.82 -0.33 -18.30
C THR A 2 -16.81 -0.85 -17.28
N GLU A 3 -15.77 -0.07 -17.01
CA GLU A 3 -14.88 -0.35 -15.89
C GLU A 3 -15.66 -0.13 -14.61
N LEU A 4 -15.89 -1.21 -13.87
CA LEU A 4 -16.41 -1.18 -12.50
C LEU A 4 -15.29 -0.66 -11.61
N SER A 5 -15.06 0.65 -11.63
CA SER A 5 -14.28 1.36 -10.62
C SER A 5 -15.06 1.24 -9.31
N THR A 6 -14.84 0.15 -8.59
CA THR A 6 -15.11 0.14 -7.15
C THR A 6 -14.08 1.13 -6.60
N PRO A 7 -14.48 2.28 -6.03
CA PRO A 7 -13.53 3.23 -5.48
C PRO A 7 -12.97 2.62 -4.19
N THR A 8 -12.06 1.67 -4.36
CA THR A 8 -11.11 1.35 -3.31
C THR A 8 -10.27 2.61 -3.20
N ASP A 9 -10.27 3.28 -2.04
CA ASP A 9 -9.50 4.51 -1.83
C ASP A 9 -8.01 4.19 -2.07
N HIS A 10 -7.53 4.49 -3.27
CA HIS A 10 -6.14 4.30 -3.69
C HIS A 10 -5.61 5.63 -4.19
N VAL A 11 -4.31 5.81 -4.02
CA VAL A 11 -3.62 7.03 -4.43
C VAL A 11 -2.75 6.72 -5.64
N ASP A 12 -3.06 7.33 -6.77
CA ASP A 12 -2.20 7.30 -7.95
C ASP A 12 -0.94 8.14 -7.72
N TYR A 13 0.23 7.54 -7.91
CA TYR A 13 1.52 8.21 -7.76
C TYR A 13 2.56 7.65 -8.73
N GLU A 14 3.11 8.52 -9.58
CA GLU A 14 4.18 8.21 -10.56
C GLU A 14 3.92 6.96 -11.44
N GLY A 15 2.65 6.69 -11.76
CA GLY A 15 2.28 5.53 -12.59
C GLY A 15 2.13 4.22 -11.79
N PHE A 16 1.96 4.32 -10.47
CA PHE A 16 1.59 3.24 -9.56
C PHE A 16 0.33 3.61 -8.76
N GLU A 17 -0.38 2.61 -8.29
CA GLU A 17 -1.51 2.72 -7.37
C GLU A 17 -1.06 2.31 -5.96
N ILE A 18 -1.28 3.19 -4.98
CA ILE A 18 -1.01 2.93 -3.56
C ILE A 18 -2.34 2.63 -2.87
N HIS A 19 -2.56 1.37 -2.50
CA HIS A 19 -3.74 0.93 -1.76
C HIS A 19 -3.43 0.88 -0.27
N VAL A 20 -4.33 1.45 0.54
CA VAL A 20 -4.20 1.44 2.00
C VAL A 20 -5.44 0.84 2.62
N VAL A 21 -5.23 -0.13 3.50
CA VAL A 21 -6.30 -0.77 4.27
C VAL A 21 -6.02 -0.52 5.76
N PRO A 22 -6.66 0.50 6.37
CA PRO A 22 -6.54 0.69 7.80
C PRO A 22 -7.26 -0.42 8.57
N GLY A 23 -6.67 -0.81 9.70
CA GLY A 23 -7.19 -1.83 10.59
C GLY A 23 -6.97 -1.46 12.06
N THR A 24 -7.50 -2.26 12.97
CA THR A 24 -7.20 -2.13 14.41
C THR A 24 -5.91 -2.89 14.74
N ALA A 25 -5.03 -2.27 15.52
CA ALA A 25 -3.77 -2.89 15.89
C ALA A 25 -4.01 -4.14 16.75
N PRO A 26 -3.33 -5.27 16.46
CA PRO A 26 -3.49 -6.49 17.24
C PRO A 26 -3.05 -6.26 18.69
N GLY A 27 -3.94 -6.55 19.64
CA GLY A 27 -3.69 -6.36 21.07
C GLY A 27 -4.03 -4.98 21.63
N ASN A 28 -4.44 -4.00 20.80
CA ASN A 28 -4.93 -2.73 21.28
C ASN A 28 -6.03 -2.13 20.39
N ALA A 29 -7.29 -2.31 20.80
CA ALA A 29 -8.46 -1.80 20.08
C ALA A 29 -8.58 -0.26 20.04
N MET A 30 -7.76 0.46 20.82
CA MET A 30 -7.68 1.94 20.75
C MET A 30 -6.58 2.44 19.81
N ARG A 31 -5.78 1.53 19.23
CA ARG A 31 -4.80 1.89 18.22
C ARG A 31 -5.16 1.31 16.87
N TYR A 32 -4.76 2.03 15.83
CA TYR A 32 -5.00 1.66 14.45
C TYR A 32 -3.68 1.31 13.79
N THR A 33 -3.70 0.38 12.86
CA THR A 33 -2.57 0.07 12.00
C THR A 33 -3.06 0.14 10.56
N TYR A 34 -2.19 -0.11 9.60
CA TYR A 34 -2.58 -0.19 8.20
C TYR A 34 -1.86 -1.35 7.53
N THR A 35 -2.43 -1.83 6.45
CA THR A 35 -1.72 -2.66 5.49
C THR A 35 -1.73 -1.95 4.16
N GLY A 36 -0.55 -1.78 3.58
CA GLY A 36 -0.35 -1.07 2.33
C GLY A 36 0.06 -2.00 1.20
N TYR A 37 -0.34 -1.66 -0.02
CA TYR A 37 0.09 -2.36 -1.23
C TYR A 37 0.38 -1.35 -2.33
N VAL A 38 1.50 -1.52 -3.03
CA VAL A 38 1.81 -0.75 -4.24
C VAL A 38 1.71 -1.66 -5.45
N CYS A 39 0.94 -1.29 -6.46
CA CYS A 39 0.82 -2.04 -7.71
C CYS A 39 0.82 -1.11 -8.93
N HIS A 40 0.96 -1.67 -10.13
CA HIS A 40 0.78 -0.90 -11.36
C HIS A 40 -0.71 -0.65 -11.63
N PRO A 41 -1.07 0.45 -12.31
CA PRO A 41 -2.43 0.73 -12.75
C PRO A 41 -3.01 -0.44 -13.53
N GLY A 42 -4.10 -1.02 -13.03
CA GLY A 42 -4.78 -2.16 -13.63
C GLY A 42 -4.11 -3.52 -13.38
N ALA A 43 -3.03 -3.57 -12.60
CA ALA A 43 -2.52 -4.82 -12.06
C ALA A 43 -3.44 -5.33 -10.95
N ASN A 44 -3.58 -6.65 -10.85
CA ASN A 44 -4.41 -7.24 -9.81
C ASN A 44 -3.58 -7.44 -8.52
N PRO A 45 -3.84 -6.69 -7.43
CA PRO A 45 -3.08 -6.81 -6.20
C PRO A 45 -3.24 -8.17 -5.50
N ALA A 46 -4.25 -8.95 -5.88
CA ALA A 46 -4.43 -10.31 -5.38
C ALA A 46 -3.47 -11.34 -6.02
N LEU A 47 -2.73 -10.96 -7.07
CA LEU A 47 -1.79 -11.86 -7.74
C LEU A 47 -0.35 -11.69 -7.17
N PRO A 48 0.35 -12.79 -6.85
CA PRO A 48 1.71 -12.72 -6.36
C PRO A 48 2.64 -12.12 -7.43
N GLY A 49 3.51 -11.19 -7.01
CA GLY A 49 4.44 -10.49 -7.91
C GLY A 49 3.84 -9.31 -8.68
N HIS A 50 2.55 -9.02 -8.52
CA HIS A 50 1.88 -7.86 -9.13
C HIS A 50 1.67 -6.69 -8.18
N ALA A 51 1.87 -6.92 -6.87
CA ALA A 51 1.87 -5.89 -5.85
C ALA A 51 3.02 -6.08 -4.86
N VAL A 52 3.55 -4.98 -4.35
CA VAL A 52 4.50 -4.94 -3.24
C VAL A 52 3.70 -4.63 -1.97
N PRO A 53 3.43 -5.62 -1.12
CA PRO A 53 2.88 -5.36 0.20
C PRO A 53 3.93 -4.63 1.05
N PHE A 54 3.47 -3.68 1.85
CA PHE A 54 4.25 -3.04 2.89
C PHE A 54 3.45 -2.96 4.17
N HIS A 55 4.14 -3.05 5.29
CA HIS A 55 3.52 -3.02 6.61
C HIS A 55 2.43 -4.10 6.81
N ALA A 56 2.63 -5.30 6.24
CA ALA A 56 1.68 -6.41 6.35
C ALA A 56 1.53 -6.94 7.79
N ASP A 57 2.58 -6.78 8.58
CA ASP A 57 2.65 -7.25 9.97
C ASP A 57 1.94 -6.31 10.95
N GLY A 58 1.59 -5.09 10.52
CA GLY A 58 0.89 -4.10 11.33
C GLY A 58 1.63 -3.71 12.62
N GLU A 59 2.96 -3.74 12.58
CA GLU A 59 3.84 -3.51 13.74
C GLU A 59 3.72 -2.08 14.28
N GLU A 60 3.43 -1.12 13.41
CA GLU A 60 3.23 0.28 13.76
C GLU A 60 1.76 0.53 14.09
N SER A 61 1.56 1.30 15.16
CA SER A 61 0.25 1.53 15.72
C SER A 61 0.05 3.01 16.01
N PHE A 62 -0.98 3.57 15.38
CA PHE A 62 -1.33 4.98 15.32
C PHE A 62 -2.51 5.30 16.23
N ALA A 63 -2.64 6.57 16.59
CA ALA A 63 -3.73 7.03 17.45
C ALA A 63 -5.07 7.11 16.69
N SER A 64 -5.04 7.18 15.36
CA SER A 64 -6.23 7.36 14.52
C SER A 64 -6.04 6.71 13.15
N VAL A 65 -7.16 6.36 12.51
CA VAL A 65 -7.19 5.83 11.14
C VAL A 65 -6.57 6.82 10.14
N ASP A 66 -6.85 8.11 10.29
CA ASP A 66 -6.32 9.16 9.40
C ASP A 66 -4.78 9.20 9.43
N GLU A 67 -4.19 9.15 10.62
CA GLU A 67 -2.74 9.12 10.82
C GLU A 67 -2.11 7.86 10.19
N ALA A 68 -2.75 6.70 10.39
CA ALA A 68 -2.34 5.45 9.77
C ALA A 68 -2.37 5.53 8.23
N VAL A 69 -3.43 6.10 7.66
CA VAL A 69 -3.56 6.25 6.20
C VAL A 69 -2.55 7.25 5.66
N HIS A 70 -2.35 8.37 6.35
CA HIS A 70 -1.38 9.38 5.93
C HIS A 70 0.03 8.80 5.86
N GLU A 71 0.43 8.06 6.89
CA GLU A 71 1.75 7.43 6.92
C GLU A 71 1.86 6.31 5.87
N ALA A 72 0.81 5.51 5.69
CA ALA A 72 0.79 4.48 4.65
C ALA A 72 1.00 5.07 3.24
N VAL A 73 0.35 6.20 2.93
CA VAL A 73 0.55 6.89 1.65
C VAL A 73 1.98 7.43 1.53
N HIS A 74 2.55 7.95 2.61
CA HIS A 74 3.92 8.46 2.63
C HIS A 74 4.95 7.34 2.39
N VAL A 75 4.78 6.21 3.07
CA VAL A 75 5.58 5.00 2.88
C VAL A 75 5.43 4.48 1.45
N GLY A 76 4.19 4.36 0.96
CA GLY A 76 3.90 3.93 -0.41
C GLY A 76 4.61 4.80 -1.46
N LYS A 77 4.59 6.13 -1.30
CA LYS A 77 5.32 7.05 -2.17
C LYS A 77 6.84 6.82 -2.12
N SER A 78 7.40 6.59 -0.93
CA SER A 78 8.83 6.30 -0.78
C SER A 78 9.23 4.98 -1.46
N ILE A 79 8.33 3.99 -1.49
CA ILE A 79 8.55 2.72 -2.20
C ILE A 79 8.53 2.93 -3.72
N VAL A 80 7.63 3.78 -4.22
CA VAL A 80 7.55 4.16 -5.64
C VAL A 80 8.79 4.93 -6.08
N ASP A 81 9.20 5.92 -5.28
CA ASP A 81 10.39 6.74 -5.51
C ASP A 81 11.71 5.94 -5.33
N GLY A 82 11.64 4.77 -4.69
CA GLY A 82 12.80 3.91 -4.42
C GLY A 82 13.69 4.41 -3.29
N THR A 83 13.18 5.30 -2.44
CA THR A 83 13.84 5.85 -1.25
C THR A 83 13.52 5.09 0.03
N HIS A 84 12.56 4.17 -0.01
CA HIS A 84 12.25 3.31 1.12
C HIS A 84 13.43 2.35 1.42
N PRO A 85 13.84 2.19 2.70
CA PRO A 85 15.06 1.47 3.07
C PRO A 85 15.04 -0.03 2.73
N ASP A 86 13.86 -0.66 2.78
CA ASP A 86 13.70 -2.12 2.64
C ASP A 86 12.94 -2.57 1.38
N LEU A 87 12.13 -1.68 0.79
CA LEU A 87 11.15 -2.00 -0.24
C LEU A 87 11.31 -1.05 -1.43
N SER A 88 10.99 -1.51 -2.64
CA SER A 88 11.01 -0.67 -3.84
C SER A 88 10.15 -1.28 -4.94
N VAL A 89 9.54 -0.44 -5.78
CA VAL A 89 8.81 -0.89 -6.98
C VAL A 89 9.70 -1.52 -8.05
N LEU A 90 11.03 -1.35 -7.96
CA LEU A 90 11.99 -2.04 -8.83
C LEU A 90 11.83 -3.57 -8.78
N SER A 91 11.40 -4.14 -7.65
CA SER A 91 11.09 -5.56 -7.56
C SER A 91 9.92 -5.98 -8.48
N LEU A 92 8.95 -5.09 -8.74
CA LEU A 92 7.88 -5.33 -9.73
C LEU A 92 8.40 -5.22 -11.16
N VAL A 93 9.34 -4.29 -11.41
CA VAL A 93 9.89 -4.01 -12.74
C VAL A 93 10.91 -5.08 -13.18
N THR A 94 11.68 -5.63 -12.24
CA THR A 94 12.71 -6.65 -12.53
C THR A 94 12.13 -8.04 -12.82
N HIS A 95 10.92 -8.32 -12.33
CA HIS A 95 10.15 -9.52 -12.70
C HIS A 95 9.33 -9.32 -13.99
N GLY A 96 9.75 -8.39 -14.85
CA GLY A 96 9.16 -8.13 -16.15
C GLY A 96 8.94 -9.42 -16.95
N TYR A 97 7.68 -9.59 -17.34
CA TYR A 97 7.20 -10.60 -18.30
C TYR A 97 7.99 -10.61 -19.61
#